data_AF-A0A5J4QA62-F1
#
_entry.id   AF-A0A5J4QA62-F1
#
_cell.length_a   1.000
_cell.length_b   1.000
_cell.length_c   1.000
_cell.angle_alpha   90.00
_cell.angle_beta   90.00
_cell.angle_gamma   90.00
#
_symmetry.space_group_name_H-M   'P 1'
#
loop_
_entity.id
_entity.type
_entity.pdbx_description
1 polymer ?
#
loop_
_entity_poly.entity_id
_entity_poly.type
_entity_poly.pdbx_seq_one_letter_code
_entity_poly.pdbx_strand_id
1 'polypeptide(L)'
;MNNPEENILKWRFDVSTFRLIGRELITDRITALFELVKNCYDANAQNVNVEFYNVGTKNPNSKIIIRDDGLGMTLSDIKDKWMVVGTASKRKELYSPEPYKRRYVGEKGIGRFAVDKLGK
;
A
#
# COMPACT_ATOMS: atom_id res chain seq x y z
N MET A 1 -0.84 12.33 -47.25
CA MET A 1 -0.85 13.17 -46.03
C MET A 1 -0.47 12.26 -44.89
N ASN A 2 0.69 12.47 -44.24
CA ASN A 2 1.12 11.61 -43.14
C ASN A 2 0.18 11.82 -41.96
N ASN A 3 -0.33 10.72 -41.39
CA ASN A 3 -1.23 10.75 -40.24
C ASN A 3 -0.45 11.30 -39.04
N PRO A 4 -0.86 12.44 -38.41
CA PRO A 4 -0.12 13.02 -37.29
C PRO A 4 0.00 12.10 -36.07
N GLU A 5 -0.75 10.98 -36.03
CA GLU A 5 -0.60 9.94 -35.00
C GLU A 5 0.62 9.02 -35.18
N GLU A 6 1.27 8.98 -36.36
CA GLU A 6 2.41 8.08 -36.60
C GLU A 6 3.71 8.53 -35.90
N ASN A 7 3.78 9.76 -35.40
CA ASN A 7 4.94 10.32 -34.69
C ASN A 7 4.73 10.49 -33.17
N ILE A 8 3.77 9.78 -32.58
CA ILE A 8 3.56 9.81 -31.13
C ILE A 8 4.58 8.90 -30.43
N LEU A 9 5.60 9.50 -29.85
CA LEU A 9 6.53 8.80 -28.96
C LEU A 9 5.83 8.48 -27.63
N LYS A 10 5.80 7.19 -27.28
CA LYS A 10 5.26 6.71 -25.99
C LYS A 10 6.40 6.48 -25.01
N TRP A 11 6.22 6.96 -23.78
CA TRP A 11 7.11 6.63 -22.68
C TRP A 11 7.07 5.12 -22.39
N ARG A 12 8.25 4.52 -22.28
CA ARG A 12 8.42 3.12 -21.88
C ARG A 12 9.15 3.12 -20.54
N PHE A 13 8.54 2.51 -19.54
CA PHE A 13 9.13 2.37 -18.22
C PHE A 13 9.51 0.93 -17.98
N ASP A 14 10.69 0.72 -17.40
CA ASP A 14 11.08 -0.59 -16.91
C ASP A 14 10.41 -0.89 -15.56
N VAL A 15 10.12 -2.15 -15.29
CA VAL A 15 9.52 -2.59 -14.01
C VAL A 15 10.41 -2.21 -12.82
N SER A 16 11.73 -2.21 -13.01
CA SER A 16 12.71 -1.78 -12.00
C SER A 16 12.58 -0.30 -11.65
N THR A 17 12.29 0.56 -12.62
CA THR A 17 12.05 2.00 -12.39
C THR A 17 10.87 2.21 -11.45
N PHE A 18 9.80 1.43 -11.62
CA PHE A 18 8.63 1.53 -10.76
C PHE A 18 8.89 1.06 -9.33
N ARG A 19 9.71 0.00 -9.16
CA ARG A 19 10.16 -0.45 -7.85
C ARG A 19 11.01 0.61 -7.15
N LEU A 20 11.94 1.22 -7.88
CA LEU A 20 12.81 2.26 -7.35
C LEU A 20 11.98 3.47 -6.88
N ILE A 21 11.09 3.98 -7.74
CA ILE A 21 10.20 5.09 -7.39
C ILE A 21 9.34 4.72 -6.19
N GLY A 22 8.72 3.54 -6.19
CA GLY A 22 7.89 3.08 -5.08
C GLY A 22 8.60 3.03 -3.73
N ARG A 23 9.88 2.64 -3.73
CA ARG A 23 10.72 2.65 -2.53
C ARG A 23 11.06 4.07 -2.05
N GLU A 24 11.31 4.97 -2.99
CA GLU A 24 11.59 6.39 -2.70
C GLU A 24 10.32 7.17 -2.28
N LEU A 25 9.12 6.71 -2.66
CA LEU A 25 7.85 7.32 -2.22
C LEU A 25 7.63 7.25 -0.71
N ILE A 26 8.23 6.28 -0.02
CA ILE A 26 8.18 6.13 1.44
C ILE A 26 9.56 6.46 1.99
N THR A 27 9.72 7.72 2.36
CA THR A 27 10.99 8.31 2.76
C THR A 27 11.51 7.72 4.06
N ASP A 28 10.64 7.51 5.05
CA ASP A 28 11.03 7.06 6.39
C ASP A 28 10.14 5.92 6.95
N ARG A 29 10.64 5.29 8.04
CA ARG A 29 10.00 4.12 8.68
C ARG A 29 8.71 4.48 9.43
N ILE A 30 8.60 5.70 9.95
CA ILE A 30 7.41 6.15 10.67
C ILE A 30 6.27 6.31 9.65
N THR A 31 6.55 6.96 8.51
CA THR A 31 5.60 7.05 7.40
C THR A 31 5.17 5.67 6.91
N ALA A 32 6.10 4.72 6.77
CA ALA A 32 5.77 3.34 6.41
C ALA A 32 4.76 2.71 7.40
N LEU A 33 5.00 2.86 8.71
CA LEU A 33 4.08 2.36 9.73
C LEU A 33 2.70 3.01 9.61
N PHE A 34 2.63 4.33 9.43
CA PHE A 34 1.37 5.04 9.25
C PHE A 34 0.61 4.60 7.99
N GLU A 35 1.30 4.33 6.88
CA GLU A 35 0.63 3.82 5.67
C GLU A 35 0.00 2.44 5.90
N LEU A 36 0.61 1.58 6.72
CA LEU A 36 0.00 0.30 7.10
C LEU A 36 -1.22 0.49 8.02
N VAL A 37 -1.15 1.40 8.98
CA VAL A 37 -2.30 1.74 9.85
C VAL A 37 -3.45 2.37 9.05
N LYS A 38 -3.15 3.20 8.04
CA LYS A 38 -4.16 3.74 7.13
C LYS A 38 -4.89 2.63 6.36
N ASN A 39 -4.19 1.56 5.97
CA ASN A 39 -4.83 0.41 5.32
C ASN A 39 -5.83 -0.28 6.26
N CYS A 40 -5.51 -0.41 7.55
CA CYS A 40 -6.44 -0.92 8.55
C CYS A 40 -7.67 0.00 8.71
N TYR A 41 -7.45 1.32 8.71
CA TYR A 41 -8.54 2.29 8.74
C TYR A 41 -9.44 2.18 7.50
N ASP A 42 -8.84 2.06 6.31
CA ASP A 42 -9.55 1.85 5.05
C ASP A 42 -10.28 0.49 5.05
N ALA A 43 -9.77 -0.51 5.77
CA ALA A 43 -10.48 -1.76 6.02
C ALA A 43 -11.68 -1.61 6.98
N ASN A 44 -12.04 -0.40 7.42
CA ASN A 44 -13.13 -0.16 8.36
C ASN A 44 -12.88 -0.75 9.76
N ALA A 45 -11.62 -0.99 10.13
CA ALA A 45 -11.25 -1.52 11.44
C ALA A 45 -11.59 -0.56 12.59
N GLN A 46 -12.07 -1.07 13.70
CA GLN A 46 -12.28 -0.28 14.92
C GLN A 46 -11.05 -0.26 15.80
N ASN A 47 -10.35 -1.39 15.85
CA ASN A 47 -9.19 -1.59 16.69
C ASN A 47 -8.00 -1.96 15.82
N VAL A 48 -6.88 -1.26 16.03
CA VAL A 48 -5.61 -1.58 15.39
C VAL A 48 -4.57 -1.75 16.48
N ASN A 49 -4.00 -2.94 16.56
CA ASN A 49 -2.94 -3.28 17.51
C ASN A 49 -1.60 -3.24 16.79
N VAL A 50 -0.66 -2.47 17.34
CA VAL A 50 0.72 -2.39 16.85
C VAL A 50 1.64 -2.88 17.95
N GLU A 51 2.27 -4.02 17.73
CA GLU A 51 3.09 -4.71 18.71
C GLU A 51 4.54 -4.75 18.22
N PHE A 52 5.46 -4.32 19.09
CA PHE A 52 6.89 -4.31 18.82
C PHE A 52 7.58 -5.37 19.66
N TYR A 53 8.28 -6.30 19.01
CA TYR A 53 9.02 -7.36 19.67
C TYR A 53 10.50 -7.25 19.35
N ASN A 54 11.34 -7.16 20.38
CA ASN A 54 12.80 -7.09 20.27
C ASN A 54 13.30 -5.95 19.35
N VAL A 55 12.50 -4.91 19.12
CA VAL A 55 12.83 -3.78 18.25
C VAL A 55 13.87 -2.88 18.94
N GLY A 56 14.79 -2.30 18.16
CA GLY A 56 15.89 -1.46 18.68
C GLY A 56 17.13 -2.25 19.10
N THR A 57 17.04 -3.58 19.16
CA THR A 57 18.20 -4.47 19.28
C THR A 57 18.59 -5.00 17.90
N LYS A 58 19.88 -5.28 17.64
CA LYS A 58 20.32 -5.97 16.40
C LYS A 58 19.95 -7.46 16.46
N ASN A 59 18.70 -7.76 16.78
CA ASN A 59 18.18 -9.11 16.92
C ASN A 59 17.48 -9.52 15.61
N PRO A 60 17.88 -10.61 14.96
CA PRO A 60 17.22 -11.09 13.74
C PRO A 60 15.75 -11.49 13.97
N ASN A 61 15.36 -11.76 15.21
CA ASN A 61 13.97 -12.06 15.60
C ASN A 61 13.18 -10.79 15.97
N SER A 62 13.68 -9.59 15.66
CA SER A 62 12.90 -8.36 15.80
C SER A 62 11.72 -8.39 14.84
N LYS A 63 10.52 -8.13 15.34
CA LYS A 63 9.30 -8.10 14.52
C LYS A 63 8.38 -6.97 14.96
N ILE A 64 7.72 -6.38 13.99
CA ILE A 64 6.59 -5.48 14.20
C ILE A 64 5.37 -6.23 13.69
N ILE A 65 4.33 -6.33 14.52
CA ILE A 65 3.07 -6.93 14.13
C ILE A 65 1.99 -5.86 14.15
N ILE A 66 1.29 -5.70 13.03
CA ILE A 66 0.14 -4.81 12.90
C ILE A 66 -1.07 -5.71 12.65
N ARG A 67 -2.08 -5.62 13.50
CA ARG A 67 -3.32 -6.40 13.43
C ARG A 67 -4.51 -5.47 13.52
N ASP A 68 -5.51 -5.71 12.69
CA ASP A 68 -6.77 -5.00 12.73
C ASP A 68 -7.97 -5.96 12.72
N ASP A 69 -9.11 -5.45 13.14
CA ASP A 69 -10.40 -6.15 13.16
C ASP A 69 -11.33 -5.70 12.02
N GLY A 70 -10.74 -5.16 10.95
CA GLY A 70 -11.47 -4.66 9.79
C GLY A 70 -11.96 -5.73 8.83
N LEU A 71 -12.50 -5.26 7.73
CA LEU A 71 -12.85 -6.03 6.55
C LEU A 71 -11.57 -6.63 5.96
N GLY A 72 -11.41 -7.94 6.18
CA GLY A 72 -10.30 -8.68 5.64
C GLY A 72 -10.31 -8.78 4.11
N MET A 73 -9.28 -9.42 3.57
CA MET A 73 -9.11 -9.67 2.15
C MET A 73 -9.28 -11.15 1.84
N THR A 74 -10.02 -11.48 0.78
CA THR A 74 -9.98 -12.83 0.22
C THR A 74 -8.64 -13.10 -0.47
N LEU A 75 -8.35 -14.36 -0.79
CA LEU A 75 -7.13 -14.70 -1.54
C LEU A 75 -7.07 -13.99 -2.91
N SER A 76 -8.20 -13.85 -3.59
CA SER A 76 -8.32 -13.08 -4.84
C SER A 76 -8.02 -11.60 -4.61
N ASP A 77 -8.52 -11.00 -3.52
CA ASP A 77 -8.22 -9.61 -3.20
C ASP A 77 -6.72 -9.41 -2.97
N ILE A 78 -6.07 -10.35 -2.28
CA ILE A 78 -4.61 -10.31 -2.08
C ILE A 78 -3.90 -10.37 -3.44
N LYS A 79 -4.27 -11.33 -4.30
CA LYS A 79 -3.59 -11.55 -5.58
C LYS A 79 -3.79 -10.40 -6.57
N ASP A 80 -5.01 -9.90 -6.68
CA ASP A 80 -5.40 -9.02 -7.78
C ASP A 80 -5.45 -7.53 -7.37
N LYS A 81 -5.44 -7.24 -6.06
CA LYS A 81 -5.40 -5.86 -5.52
C LYS A 81 -4.12 -5.59 -4.76
N TRP A 82 -3.83 -6.35 -3.69
CA TRP A 82 -2.67 -6.08 -2.82
C TRP A 82 -1.32 -6.31 -3.53
N MET A 83 -1.22 -7.37 -4.32
CA MET A 83 0.02 -7.73 -5.02
C MET A 83 0.25 -6.93 -6.31
N VAL A 84 -0.75 -6.15 -6.77
CA VAL A 84 -0.68 -5.37 -8.00
C VAL A 84 -0.32 -3.92 -7.69
N VAL A 85 0.92 -3.56 -8.00
CA VAL A 85 1.47 -2.24 -7.70
C VAL A 85 1.04 -1.22 -8.77
N GLY A 86 0.69 0.00 -8.36
CA GLY A 86 0.37 1.07 -9.32
C GLY A 86 -0.98 0.90 -10.00
N THR A 87 -1.86 0.06 -9.45
CA THR A 87 -3.27 0.22 -9.71
C THR A 87 -3.62 1.64 -9.25
N ALA A 88 -3.81 2.55 -10.21
CA ALA A 88 -4.64 3.71 -9.99
C ALA A 88 -5.96 3.11 -9.50
N SER A 89 -6.12 3.07 -8.18
CA SER A 89 -7.27 2.46 -7.57
C SER A 89 -8.40 3.40 -7.96
N LYS A 90 -9.02 3.15 -9.12
CA LYS A 90 -10.29 3.70 -9.54
C LYS A 90 -11.30 3.09 -8.58
N ARG A 91 -11.16 3.42 -7.30
CA ARG A 91 -12.06 3.04 -6.24
C ARG A 91 -13.37 3.68 -6.64
N LYS A 92 -14.31 2.83 -7.07
CA LYS A 92 -15.66 3.26 -7.41
C LYS A 92 -16.35 3.86 -6.19
N GLU A 93 -15.96 3.42 -5.00
CA GLU A 93 -16.49 3.87 -3.73
C GLU A 93 -15.48 4.73 -2.97
N LEU A 94 -15.94 5.89 -2.51
CA LEU A 94 -15.14 6.86 -1.74
C LEU A 94 -15.19 6.61 -0.23
N TYR A 95 -16.13 5.77 0.22
CA TYR A 95 -16.42 5.50 1.62
C TYR A 95 -16.43 4.00 1.89
N SER A 96 -16.07 3.61 3.10
CA SER A 96 -16.25 2.25 3.60
C SER A 96 -17.74 1.91 3.74
N PRO A 97 -18.11 0.62 3.77
CA PRO A 97 -19.47 0.20 4.07
C PRO A 97 -19.96 0.69 5.43
N GLU A 98 -21.29 0.63 5.63
CA GLU A 98 -21.90 0.73 6.96
C GLU A 98 -21.25 -0.27 7.94
N PRO A 99 -21.20 0.05 9.25
CA PRO A 99 -21.91 1.14 9.93
C PRO A 99 -21.16 2.48 10.01
N TYR A 100 -19.89 2.52 9.58
CA TYR A 100 -19.03 3.68 9.87
C TYR A 100 -18.87 4.65 8.70
N LYS A 101 -19.13 4.22 7.45
CA LYS A 101 -19.10 5.09 6.25
C LYS A 101 -17.91 6.04 6.22
N ARG A 102 -16.72 5.51 6.48
CA ARG A 102 -15.49 6.30 6.61
C ARG A 102 -14.94 6.63 5.24
N ARG A 103 -14.53 7.88 5.03
CA ARG A 103 -13.85 8.25 3.79
C ARG A 103 -12.50 7.53 3.73
N TYR A 104 -12.23 6.82 2.64
CA TYR A 104 -10.92 6.19 2.43
C TYR A 104 -9.81 7.25 2.36
N VAL A 105 -8.66 6.97 2.97
CA VAL A 105 -7.52 7.89 3.09
C VAL A 105 -6.26 7.39 2.38
N GLY A 106 -6.11 6.09 2.17
CA GLY A 106 -5.04 5.59 1.31
C GLY A 106 -5.35 5.96 -0.13
N GLU A 107 -4.39 6.39 -0.95
CA GLU A 107 -4.65 6.75 -2.36
C GLU A 107 -3.75 6.04 -3.37
N LYS A 108 -2.59 5.52 -2.92
CA LYS A 108 -1.47 5.27 -3.84
C LYS A 108 -1.11 3.79 -4.08
N GLY A 109 -1.77 2.85 -3.40
CA GLY A 109 -1.43 1.42 -3.53
C GLY A 109 0.02 1.11 -3.13
N ILE A 110 0.61 1.94 -2.27
CA ILE A 110 2.03 1.86 -1.86
C ILE A 110 2.22 1.07 -0.55
N GLY A 111 1.16 0.54 0.07
CA GLY A 111 1.23 -0.17 1.35
C GLY A 111 2.24 -1.33 1.35
N ARG A 112 2.44 -2.00 0.22
CA ARG A 112 3.48 -3.04 0.08
C ARG A 112 4.91 -2.49 0.21
N PHE A 113 5.17 -1.28 -0.29
CA PHE A 113 6.47 -0.63 -0.12
C PHE A 113 6.73 -0.27 1.34
N ALA A 114 5.67 -0.03 2.13
CA ALA A 114 5.82 0.20 3.56
C ALA A 114 6.34 -1.06 4.27
N VAL A 115 5.84 -2.24 3.88
CA VAL A 115 6.35 -3.53 4.38
C VAL A 115 7.82 -3.73 3.97
N ASP A 116 8.17 -3.49 2.70
CA ASP A 116 9.57 -3.58 2.21
C ASP A 116 10.52 -2.59 2.92
N LYS A 117 10.01 -1.43 3.35
CA LYS A 117 10.79 -0.42 4.07
C LYS A 117 11.06 -0.81 5.52
N LEU A 118 10.10 -1.47 6.18
CA LEU A 118 10.16 -1.84 7.59
C LEU A 118 10.84 -3.20 7.82
N GLY A 119 10.57 -4.17 6.97
CA GLY A 119 11.15 -5.51 7.00
C GLY A 119 12.40 -5.62 6.14
N LYS A 120 13.18 -6.68 6.37
CA LYS A 120 14.23 -7.15 5.47
C LYS A 120 13.94 -8.57 5.05
#